data_AF-A0A822DHB7-F1
#
_entry.id   AF-A0A822DHB7-F1
#
_cell.length_a   1.000
_cell.length_b   1.000
_cell.length_c   1.000
_cell.angle_alpha   90.00
_cell.angle_beta   90.00
_cell.angle_gamma   90.00
#
_symmetry.space_group_name_H-M   'P 1'
#
loop_
_entity.id
_entity.type
_entity.pdbx_description
1 polymer ?
#
loop_
_entity_poly.entity_id
_entity_poly.type
_entity_poly.pdbx_seq_one_letter_code
_entity_poly.pdbx_strand_id
1 'polypeptide(L)' 'MCLVRFDVYDYDIFSHDDQLAYFCLPMTTMQTGYRHIHLRAKNNNPTYSTLFIHVTIQNK' A
#
# COMPACT_ATOMS: atom_id res chain seq x y z
N MET A 1 -12.55 -4.95 -13.46
CA MET A 1 -11.11 -4.86 -13.15
C MET A 1 -10.95 -4.50 -11.69
N CYS A 2 -9.99 -5.08 -10.99
CA CYS A 2 -9.77 -4.87 -9.55
C CYS A 2 -8.36 -4.28 -9.32
N LEU A 3 -8.27 -3.30 -8.41
CA LEU A 3 -7.03 -2.71 -7.93
C LEU A 3 -6.87 -3.06 -6.47
N VAL A 4 -5.62 -3.27 -6.05
CA VAL A 4 -5.26 -3.34 -4.64
C VAL A 4 -4.50 -2.08 -4.29
N ARG A 5 -4.95 -1.38 -3.25
CA ARG A 5 -4.32 -0.16 -2.77
C ARG A 5 -3.98 -0.31 -1.29
N PHE A 6 -2.76 0.06 -0.95
CA PHE A 6 -2.27 0.18 0.41
C PHE A 6 -2.13 1.66 0.70
N ASP A 7 -2.83 2.15 1.71
CA ASP A 7 -2.71 3.52 2.20
C ASP A 7 -2.15 3.47 3.63
N VAL A 8 -1.17 4.33 3.91
CA VAL A 8 -0.58 4.49 5.23
C VAL A 8 -1.00 5.84 5.76
N TYR A 9 -1.63 5.84 6.92
CA TYR A 9 -2.13 7.02 7.60
C TYR A 9 -1.38 7.23 8.92
N ASP A 10 -1.14 8.49 9.26
CA ASP A 10 -0.75 8.90 10.61
C ASP A 10 -2.02 9.17 11.42
N TYR A 11 -2.13 8.55 12.59
CA TYR A 11 -3.32 8.65 13.41
C TYR A 11 -3.29 9.93 14.26
N ASP A 12 -4.34 10.75 14.17
CA ASP A 12 -4.49 11.95 14.99
C ASP A 12 -5.66 11.82 15.97
N ILE A 13 -5.43 12.17 17.24
CA ILE A 13 -6.42 12.12 18.32
C ILE A 13 -7.47 13.23 18.19
N PHE A 14 -7.09 14.39 17.62
CA PHE A 14 -7.91 15.60 17.63
C PHE A 14 -8.36 16.05 16.23
N SER A 15 -7.86 15.41 15.17
CA SER A 15 -8.19 15.77 13.79
C SER A 15 -8.39 14.52 12.91
N HIS A 16 -8.34 14.68 11.58
CA HIS A 16 -8.46 13.57 10.65
C HIS A 16 -7.08 12.98 10.38
N ASP A 17 -7.00 11.66 10.26
CA ASP A 17 -5.76 10.96 9.95
C ASP A 17 -5.11 11.47 8.66
N ASP A 18 -3.83 11.80 8.74
CA ASP A 18 -3.07 12.32 7.61
C ASP A 18 -2.52 11.17 6.76
N GLN A 19 -2.85 11.16 5.48
CA GLN A 19 -2.29 10.17 4.58
C GLN A 19 -0.79 10.44 4.33
N LEU A 20 0.07 9.59 4.88
CA LEU A 20 1.51 9.67 4.73
C LEU A 20 1.98 9.18 3.35
N ALA A 21 1.48 8.02 2.92
CA ALA A 21 1.96 7.36 1.71
C ALA A 21 0.98 6.34 1.15
N TYR A 22 1.21 5.86 -0.08
CA TYR A 22 0.40 4.82 -0.70
C TYR A 22 1.16 3.94 -1.69
N PHE A 23 0.54 2.83 -2.07
CA PHE A 23 0.91 2.03 -3.24
C PHE A 23 -0.36 1.45 -3.87
N CYS A 24 -0.41 1.39 -5.20
CA CYS A 24 -1.57 0.85 -5.92
C CYS A 24 -1.11 0.05 -7.14
N LEU A 25 -1.72 -1.12 -7.36
CA LEU A 25 -1.48 -1.96 -8.53
C LEU A 25 -2.75 -2.72 -8.96
N PRO A 26 -2.86 -3.10 -10.25
CA PRO A 26 -3.85 -4.08 -10.70
C PRO A 26 -3.68 -5.41 -9.96
N MET A 27 -4.78 -6.00 -9.50
CA MET A 27 -4.79 -7.30 -8.82
C MET A 27 -4.13 -8.40 -9.66
N THR A 28 -4.27 -8.33 -11.00
CA THR A 28 -3.66 -9.26 -11.95
C THR A 28 -2.13 -9.24 -11.96
N THR A 29 -1.51 -8.19 -11.41
CA THR A 29 -0.04 -8.03 -11.34
C THR A 29 0.52 -8.28 -9.93
N MET A 30 -0.34 -8.60 -8.97
CA MET A 30 0.07 -8.81 -7.58
C MET A 30 0.86 -10.11 -7.44
N GLN A 31 2.00 -10.03 -6.76
CA GLN A 31 2.89 -11.16 -6.55
C GLN A 31 2.65 -11.77 -5.15
N THR A 32 2.62 -13.10 -5.05
CA THR A 32 2.37 -13.84 -3.80
C THR A 32 3.63 -14.01 -2.93
N GLY A 33 3.46 -14.46 -1.69
CA GLY A 33 4.53 -14.68 -0.71
C GLY A 33 4.95 -13.42 0.04
N TYR A 34 6.12 -13.47 0.69
CA TYR A 34 6.69 -12.33 1.40
C TYR A 34 7.26 -11.30 0.42
N ARG A 35 6.81 -10.05 0.50
CA ARG A 35 7.17 -8.97 -0.42
C ARG A 35 7.32 -7.64 0.31
N HIS A 36 8.21 -6.78 -0.20
CA HIS A 36 8.21 -5.36 0.13
C HIS A 36 7.34 -4.60 -0.86
N ILE A 37 6.45 -3.77 -0.33
CA ILE A 37 5.75 -2.74 -1.10
C ILE A 37 6.50 -1.43 -0.92
N HIS A 38 6.91 -0.82 -2.02
CA HIS A 38 7.56 0.50 -2.01
C HIS A 38 6.50 1.58 -2.09
N LEU A 39 6.39 2.37 -1.03
CA LEU A 39 5.37 3.40 -0.92
C LEU A 39 5.77 4.65 -1.71
N ARG A 40 4.77 5.37 -2.17
CA ARG A 40 4.85 6.69 -2.81
C ARG A 40 4.27 7.73 -1.87
N ALA A 41 4.84 8.92 -1.88
CA ALA A 41 4.25 10.07 -1.19
C ALA A 41 2.93 10.48 -1.85
N LYS A 42 2.12 11.29 -1.18
CA LYS A 42 0.82 11.80 -1.69
C LYS A 42 0.93 12.51 -3.06
N ASN A 43 2.08 13.12 -3.36
CA ASN A 43 2.39 13.74 -4.65
C ASN A 43 3.02 12.77 -5.67
N ASN A 44 2.93 11.46 -5.42
CA ASN A 44 3.48 10.37 -6.23
C ASN A 44 5.02 10.31 -6.31
N ASN A 45 5.74 11.09 -5.50
CA ASN A 45 7.20 11.02 -5.45
C ASN A 45 7.67 9.67 -4.88
N PRO A 46 8.80 9.13 -5.37
CA PRO A 46 9.43 7.96 -4.77
C PRO A 46 9.84 8.24 -3.32
N THR A 47 9.74 7.22 -2.47
CA THR A 47 10.20 7.27 -1.08
C THR A 47 11.07 6.05 -0.78
N TYR A 48 11.79 6.08 0.34
CA TYR A 48 12.51 4.91 0.87
C TYR A 48 11.64 4.06 1.81
N SER A 49 10.35 4.39 1.95
CA SER A 49 9.44 3.74 2.88
C SER A 49 8.86 2.47 2.27
N THR A 50 8.82 1.39 3.06
CA THR A 50 8.23 0.11 2.62
C THR A 50 7.31 -0.51 3.66
N LEU A 51 6.33 -1.28 3.18
CA LEU A 51 5.61 -2.27 4.00
C LEU A 51 6.13 -3.66 3.67
N PHE A 52 6.52 -4.43 4.68
CA PHE A 52 6.81 -5.85 4.51
C PHE A 52 5.54 -6.66 4.77
N ILE A 53 5.07 -7.38 3.76
CA ILE A 53 3.78 -8.07 3.78
C ILE A 53 3.91 -9.52 3.31
N HIS A 54 2.93 -10.36 3.66
CA HIS A 54 2.74 -11.69 3.08
C HIS A 54 1.44 -11.72 2.27
N VAL A 55 1.52 -12.08 0.99
CA VAL A 55 0.39 -12.09 0.07
C VAL A 55 -0.01 -13.52 -0.29
N THR A 56 -1.29 -13.84 -0.12
CA THR A 56 -1.89 -15.09 -0.59
C THR A 56 -3.13 -14.78 -1.42
N ILE A 57 -3.23 -15.40 -2.59
CA ILE A 57 -4.38 -15.25 -3.50
C ILE A 57 -4.99 -16.64 -3.66
N GLN A 58 -6.25 -16.79 -3.29
CA GLN A 58 -6.99 -18.05 -3.36
C GLN A 58 -8.29 -17.81 -4.12
N ASN A 59 -8.62 -18.76 -5.00
CA ASN A 59 -9.97 -18.86 -5.54
C ASN A 59 -10.84 -19.55 -4.49
N LYS A 60 -12.11 -19.13 -4.37
CA LYS A 60 -13.10 -19.84 -3.55
C LYS A 60 -13.35 -21.25 -4.08
#